data_AF-C0FYD0-F1
#
_entry.id   AF-C0FYD0-F1
#
_cell.length_a   1.000
_cell.length_b   1.000
_cell.length_c   1.000
_cell.angle_alpha   90.00
_cell.angle_beta   90.00
_cell.angle_gamma   90.00
#
_symmetry.space_group_name_H-M   'P 1'
#
loop_
_entity.id
_entity.type
_entity.pdbx_description
1 polymer ?
#
loop_
_entity_poly.entity_id
_entity_poly.type
_entity_poly.pdbx_seq_one_letter_code
_entity_poly.pdbx_strand_id
1 'polypeptide(L)'
;MNQFLEEQYKNLGISREVYEFGEKIEESLKERFAEIDARAEYNQMKVIKAMQENRVSAECFNMSSGYGYNDLGRDTLEKVYASCFKGEDALVRPQITCGTHALALALMSNLRPGDELMSPVGKPYDTLEEVIGIRPSKGSLAEYGVTYSQVDLCRTEVLIMRISKKQSMTARNW
;
A
#
# COMPACT_ATOMS: atom_id res chain seq x y z
N MET A 1 23.80 -15.34 -29.41
CA MET A 1 24.16 -15.08 -28.01
C MET A 1 25.59 -14.60 -27.92
N ASN A 2 25.91 -13.71 -26.97
CA ASN A 2 27.30 -13.39 -26.68
C ASN A 2 27.92 -14.57 -25.92
N GLN A 3 28.96 -15.20 -26.47
CA GLN A 3 29.68 -16.31 -25.83
C GLN A 3 30.14 -15.98 -24.39
N PHE A 4 30.42 -14.71 -24.13
CA PHE A 4 30.77 -14.23 -22.79
C PHE A 4 29.65 -14.48 -21.75
N LEU A 5 28.39 -14.29 -22.12
CA LEU A 5 27.24 -14.46 -21.21
C LEU A 5 27.02 -15.93 -20.85
N GLU A 6 27.08 -16.84 -21.84
CA GLU A 6 26.95 -18.28 -21.60
C GLU A 6 28.04 -18.81 -20.64
N GLU A 7 29.27 -18.32 -20.78
CA GLU A 7 30.37 -18.68 -19.89
C GLU A 7 30.15 -18.15 -18.45
N GLN A 8 29.59 -16.96 -18.30
CA GLN A 8 29.20 -16.44 -16.97
C GLN A 8 28.09 -17.27 -16.33
N TYR A 9 27.04 -17.64 -17.07
CA TYR A 9 25.99 -18.52 -16.55
C TYR A 9 26.56 -19.86 -16.08
N LYS A 10 27.46 -20.45 -16.88
CA LYS A 10 28.13 -21.69 -16.52
C LYS A 10 29.00 -21.54 -15.26
N ASN A 11 29.73 -20.43 -15.13
CA ASN A 11 30.55 -20.14 -13.94
C ASN A 11 29.70 -19.93 -12.67
N LEU A 12 28.45 -19.49 -12.80
CA LEU A 12 27.47 -19.40 -11.71
C LEU A 12 26.77 -20.75 -11.44
N GLY A 13 27.11 -21.82 -12.16
CA GLY A 13 26.48 -23.13 -12.04
C GLY A 13 25.10 -23.23 -12.70
N ILE A 14 24.75 -22.29 -13.58
CA ILE A 14 23.49 -22.31 -14.32
C ILE A 14 23.70 -23.12 -15.60
N SER A 15 23.02 -24.25 -15.69
CA SER A 15 23.06 -25.13 -16.87
C SER A 15 22.42 -24.46 -18.08
N ARG A 16 22.93 -24.80 -19.27
CA ARG A 16 22.44 -24.26 -20.54
C ARG A 16 20.92 -24.46 -20.71
N GLU A 17 20.40 -25.60 -20.31
CA GLU A 17 18.99 -25.96 -20.42
C GLU A 17 18.08 -25.02 -19.62
N VAL A 18 18.52 -24.58 -18.44
CA VAL A 18 17.78 -23.65 -17.56
C VAL A 18 17.77 -22.25 -18.18
N TYR A 19 18.90 -21.83 -18.73
CA TYR A 19 19.02 -20.54 -19.39
C TYR A 19 18.16 -20.46 -20.67
N GLU A 20 18.26 -21.46 -21.57
CA GLU A 20 17.46 -21.51 -22.79
C GLU A 20 15.95 -21.58 -22.49
N PHE A 21 15.57 -22.29 -21.41
CA PHE A 21 14.20 -22.28 -20.90
C PHE A 21 13.78 -20.86 -20.45
N GLY A 22 14.63 -20.18 -19.69
CA GLY A 22 14.40 -18.81 -19.23
C GLY A 22 14.17 -17.83 -20.38
N GLU A 23 15.05 -17.84 -21.39
CA GLU A 23 14.91 -16.97 -22.57
C GLU A 23 13.60 -17.19 -23.32
N LYS A 24 13.20 -18.45 -23.51
CA LYS A 24 11.93 -18.77 -24.19
C LYS A 24 10.73 -18.21 -23.41
N ILE A 25 10.75 -18.27 -22.09
CA ILE A 25 9.68 -17.71 -21.25
C ILE A 25 9.74 -16.18 -21.29
N GLU A 26 10.93 -15.57 -21.18
CA GLU A 26 11.12 -14.12 -21.26
C GLU A 26 10.60 -13.56 -22.59
N GLU A 27 10.92 -14.21 -23.70
CA GLU A 27 10.41 -13.86 -25.03
C GLU A 27 8.87 -13.85 -25.07
N SER A 28 8.23 -14.84 -24.44
CA SER A 28 6.76 -14.92 -24.36
C SER A 28 6.13 -13.83 -23.49
N LEU A 29 6.91 -13.16 -22.64
CA LEU A 29 6.45 -12.12 -21.72
C LEU A 29 6.68 -10.70 -22.24
N LYS A 30 7.33 -10.51 -23.40
CA LYS A 30 7.67 -9.19 -23.94
C LYS A 30 6.48 -8.23 -24.03
N GLU A 31 5.33 -8.70 -24.49
CA GLU A 31 4.12 -7.86 -24.56
C GLU A 31 3.67 -7.39 -23.16
N ARG A 32 3.74 -8.26 -22.15
CA ARG A 32 3.43 -7.91 -20.76
C ARG A 32 4.42 -6.89 -20.19
N PHE A 33 5.70 -7.03 -20.50
CA PHE A 33 6.72 -6.06 -20.07
C PHE A 33 6.50 -4.70 -20.72
N ALA A 34 6.19 -4.65 -22.02
CA ALA A 34 5.84 -3.41 -22.70
C ALA A 34 4.62 -2.71 -22.06
N GLU A 35 3.60 -3.47 -21.65
CA GLU A 35 2.46 -2.90 -20.90
C GLU A 35 2.86 -2.35 -19.52
N ILE A 36 3.75 -3.04 -18.81
CA ILE A 36 4.28 -2.58 -17.51
C ILE A 36 5.09 -1.30 -17.69
N ASP A 37 5.93 -1.22 -18.73
CA ASP A 37 6.75 -0.05 -19.04
C ASP A 37 5.88 1.17 -19.37
N ALA A 38 4.82 0.99 -20.18
CA ALA A 38 3.87 2.06 -20.47
C ALA A 38 3.16 2.58 -19.21
N ARG A 39 2.80 1.67 -18.28
CA ARG A 39 2.21 2.06 -16.98
C ARG A 39 3.23 2.74 -16.07
N ALA A 40 4.48 2.30 -16.10
CA ALA A 40 5.57 2.91 -15.34
C ALA A 40 5.83 4.34 -15.84
N GLU A 41 5.89 4.55 -17.17
CA GLU A 41 6.04 5.86 -17.79
C GLU A 41 4.90 6.81 -17.40
N TYR A 42 3.64 6.36 -17.51
CA TYR A 42 2.50 7.14 -17.07
C TYR A 42 2.61 7.55 -15.58
N ASN A 43 2.95 6.61 -14.71
CA ASN A 43 3.09 6.89 -13.28
C ASN A 43 4.29 7.80 -12.97
N GLN A 44 5.38 7.70 -13.74
CA GLN A 44 6.52 8.60 -13.64
C GLN A 44 6.09 10.04 -13.96
N MET A 45 5.33 10.24 -15.04
CA MET A 45 4.82 11.56 -15.40
C MET A 45 3.85 12.11 -14.35
N LYS A 46 3.01 11.25 -13.76
CA LYS A 46 2.13 11.60 -12.64
C LYS A 46 2.93 12.13 -11.44
N VAL A 47 4.02 11.46 -11.06
CA VAL A 47 4.89 11.88 -9.93
C VAL A 47 5.61 13.19 -10.25
N ILE A 48 6.22 13.31 -11.43
CA ILE A 48 6.90 14.54 -11.85
C ILE A 48 5.93 15.72 -11.85
N LYS A 49 4.71 15.52 -12.37
CA LYS A 49 3.68 16.56 -12.40
C LYS A 49 3.32 17.02 -10.99
N ALA A 50 3.12 16.11 -10.05
CA ALA A 50 2.81 16.46 -8.66
C ALA A 50 3.95 17.24 -7.98
N MET A 51 5.21 16.88 -8.26
CA MET A 51 6.37 17.65 -7.79
C MET A 51 6.41 19.06 -8.39
N GLN A 52 6.12 19.21 -9.68
CA GLN A 52 6.08 20.50 -10.36
C GLN A 52 4.95 21.40 -9.83
N GLU A 53 3.75 20.86 -9.65
CA GLU A 53 2.58 21.58 -9.11
C GLU A 53 2.84 22.12 -7.70
N ASN A 54 3.50 21.31 -6.87
CA ASN A 54 3.86 21.67 -5.49
C ASN A 54 5.20 22.40 -5.38
N ARG A 55 5.83 22.74 -6.51
CA ARG A 55 7.07 23.53 -6.60
C ARG A 55 8.20 22.98 -5.73
N VAL A 56 8.42 21.66 -5.80
CA VAL A 56 9.55 21.03 -5.12
C VAL A 56 10.85 21.69 -5.57
N SER A 57 11.66 22.12 -4.61
CA SER A 57 12.89 22.87 -4.83
C SER A 57 14.02 22.37 -3.91
N ALA A 58 15.23 22.90 -4.08
CA ALA A 58 16.39 22.52 -3.28
C ALA A 58 16.15 22.76 -1.76
N GLU A 59 15.39 23.81 -1.42
CA GLU A 59 15.04 24.18 -0.06
C GLU A 59 14.16 23.13 0.64
N CYS A 60 13.43 22.30 -0.12
CA CYS A 60 12.65 21.19 0.44
C CYS A 60 13.54 20.08 1.02
N PHE A 61 14.84 20.07 0.72
CA PHE A 61 15.79 19.09 1.25
C PHE A 61 16.56 19.60 2.48
N ASN A 62 16.20 20.78 3.00
CA ASN A 62 16.78 21.30 4.22
C ASN A 62 16.43 20.44 5.43
N MET A 63 17.38 20.30 6.35
CA MET A 63 17.17 19.56 7.58
C MET A 63 16.39 20.39 8.60
N SER A 64 15.39 19.79 9.23
CA SER A 64 14.71 20.35 10.40
C SER A 64 15.21 19.67 11.69
N SER A 65 15.19 20.41 12.81
CA SER A 65 15.59 19.89 14.12
C SER A 65 14.65 20.38 15.22
N GLY A 66 14.77 19.79 16.42
CA GLY A 66 13.90 20.10 17.55
C GLY A 66 12.44 19.76 17.24
N TYR A 67 11.54 20.72 17.43
CA TYR A 67 10.10 20.54 17.18
C TYR A 67 9.74 20.40 15.69
N GLY A 68 10.59 20.85 14.77
CA GLY A 68 10.31 20.79 13.34
C GLY A 68 9.13 21.68 12.91
N TYR A 69 8.95 22.85 13.51
CA TYR A 69 7.98 23.82 13.04
C TYR A 69 8.39 24.41 11.68
N ASN A 70 7.39 24.68 10.83
CA ASN A 70 7.58 25.26 9.49
C ASN A 70 8.58 24.48 8.63
N ASP A 71 8.54 23.15 8.71
CA ASP A 71 9.35 22.28 7.86
C ASP A 71 8.75 22.24 6.45
N LEU A 72 9.30 23.07 5.58
CA LEU A 72 8.88 23.20 4.18
C LEU A 72 8.99 21.86 3.43
N GLY A 73 10.06 21.09 3.67
CA GLY A 73 10.29 19.82 2.98
C GLY A 73 9.22 18.80 3.32
N ARG A 74 8.95 18.66 4.62
CA ARG A 74 7.89 17.80 5.16
C ARG A 74 6.52 18.17 4.60
N ASP A 75 6.14 19.45 4.72
CA ASP A 75 4.80 19.91 4.34
C ASP A 75 4.60 19.86 2.81
N THR A 76 5.67 20.08 2.03
CA THR A 76 5.62 19.95 0.56
C THR A 76 5.52 18.49 0.14
N LEU A 77 6.24 17.58 0.80
CA LEU A 77 6.18 16.15 0.50
C LEU A 77 4.76 15.59 0.67
N GLU A 78 4.05 16.00 1.71
CA GLU A 78 2.65 15.61 1.93
C GLU A 78 1.74 16.10 0.82
N LYS A 79 1.87 17.36 0.41
CA LYS A 79 1.09 17.88 -0.72
C LYS A 79 1.40 17.15 -2.02
N VAL A 80 2.66 16.77 -2.26
CA VAL A 80 3.03 15.92 -3.41
C VAL A 80 2.33 14.58 -3.36
N TYR A 81 2.30 13.91 -2.20
CA TYR A 81 1.56 12.64 -2.03
C TYR A 81 0.05 12.83 -2.26
N ALA A 82 -0.55 13.85 -1.65
CA ALA A 82 -1.97 14.18 -1.84
C ALA A 82 -2.29 14.40 -3.34
N SER A 83 -1.49 15.21 -4.05
CA SER A 83 -1.62 15.45 -5.49
C SER A 83 -1.42 14.19 -6.35
N CYS A 84 -0.48 13.31 -5.98
CA CYS A 84 -0.20 12.05 -6.68
C CYS A 84 -1.36 11.05 -6.54
N PHE A 85 -1.89 10.91 -5.33
CA PHE A 85 -2.94 9.94 -4.98
C PHE A 85 -4.36 10.50 -5.13
N LYS A 86 -4.48 11.80 -5.45
CA LYS A 86 -5.76 12.51 -5.60
C LYS A 86 -6.58 12.53 -4.29
N GLY A 87 -5.87 12.56 -3.15
CA GLY A 87 -6.46 12.79 -1.85
C GLY A 87 -6.54 14.28 -1.52
N GLU A 88 -7.41 14.64 -0.58
CA GLU A 88 -7.50 16.01 -0.05
C GLU A 88 -6.26 16.37 0.79
N ASP A 89 -5.68 15.38 1.46
CA ASP A 89 -4.49 15.51 2.29
C ASP A 89 -3.68 14.19 2.30
N ALA A 90 -2.47 14.21 2.86
CA ALA A 90 -1.65 13.04 3.07
C ALA A 90 -0.79 13.17 4.34
N LEU A 91 -0.57 12.07 5.05
CA LEU A 91 0.33 12.00 6.20
C LEU A 91 1.58 11.16 5.85
N VAL A 92 2.71 11.82 5.60
CA VAL A 92 3.96 11.15 5.16
C VAL A 92 5.09 11.49 6.12
N ARG A 93 5.48 10.51 6.94
CA ARG A 93 6.32 10.74 8.12
C ARG A 93 7.33 9.62 8.34
N PRO A 94 8.62 9.93 8.63
CA PRO A 94 9.58 8.91 9.07
C PRO A 94 9.22 8.34 10.45
N GLN A 95 8.38 9.02 11.24
CA GLN A 95 7.84 8.50 12.50
C GLN A 95 6.91 7.29 12.30
N ILE A 96 6.34 7.14 11.10
CA ILE A 96 5.57 5.97 10.70
C ILE A 96 6.57 4.89 10.26
N THR A 97 6.93 4.04 11.21
CA THR A 97 8.05 3.08 11.08
C THR A 97 7.82 1.94 10.10
N CYS A 98 6.57 1.55 9.80
CA CYS A 98 6.25 0.49 8.84
C CYS A 98 4.81 0.59 8.33
N GLY A 99 4.47 -0.22 7.32
CA GLY A 99 3.12 -0.26 6.75
C GLY A 99 2.02 -0.66 7.76
N THR A 100 2.31 -1.61 8.65
CA THR A 100 1.37 -2.01 9.71
C THR A 100 1.12 -0.87 10.71
N HIS A 101 2.14 -0.05 11.02
CA HIS A 101 1.97 1.14 11.85
C HIS A 101 1.11 2.20 11.14
N ALA A 102 1.30 2.43 9.84
CA ALA A 102 0.44 3.34 9.07
C ALA A 102 -1.04 2.93 9.12
N LEU A 103 -1.32 1.63 8.94
CA LEU A 103 -2.67 1.07 9.00
C LEU A 103 -3.27 1.16 10.41
N ALA A 104 -2.50 0.81 11.44
CA ALA A 104 -2.93 0.94 12.83
C ALA A 104 -3.27 2.40 13.18
N LEU A 105 -2.41 3.35 12.80
CA LEU A 105 -2.64 4.78 12.99
C LEU A 105 -3.93 5.24 12.31
N ALA A 106 -4.15 4.84 11.06
CA ALA A 106 -5.35 5.20 10.30
C ALA A 106 -6.62 4.63 10.96
N LEU A 107 -6.61 3.36 11.38
CA LEU A 107 -7.76 2.72 12.02
C LEU A 107 -8.07 3.30 13.40
N MET A 108 -7.06 3.38 14.27
CA MET A 108 -7.22 3.90 15.64
C MET A 108 -7.63 5.38 15.67
N SER A 109 -7.22 6.17 14.69
CA SER A 109 -7.59 7.60 14.61
C SER A 109 -9.02 7.82 14.14
N ASN A 110 -9.59 6.90 13.36
CA ASN A 110 -10.92 7.04 12.75
C ASN A 110 -12.02 6.26 13.45
N LEU A 111 -11.68 5.27 14.30
CA LEU A 111 -12.66 4.48 15.05
C LEU A 111 -12.76 4.96 16.50
N ARG A 112 -13.94 4.82 17.09
CA ARG A 112 -14.28 5.20 18.47
C ARG A 112 -14.93 4.03 19.21
N PRO A 113 -14.93 4.02 20.56
CA PRO A 113 -15.64 3.01 21.33
C PRO A 113 -17.10 2.90 20.89
N GLY A 114 -17.57 1.68 20.57
CA GLY A 114 -18.89 1.42 20.03
C GLY A 114 -18.97 1.29 18.50
N ASP A 115 -17.93 1.69 17.76
CA ASP A 115 -17.88 1.51 16.31
C ASP A 115 -17.65 0.05 15.92
N GLU A 116 -17.96 -0.29 14.66
CA GLU A 116 -17.63 -1.58 14.04
C GLU A 116 -16.69 -1.39 12.84
N LEU A 117 -15.56 -2.09 12.83
CA LEU A 117 -14.70 -2.24 11.66
C LEU A 117 -15.18 -3.44 10.82
N MET A 118 -15.63 -3.18 9.59
CA MET A 118 -16.05 -4.22 8.64
C MET A 118 -15.00 -4.43 7.53
N SER A 119 -14.42 -5.63 7.43
CA SER A 119 -13.59 -6.03 6.28
C SER A 119 -14.44 -6.60 5.14
N PRO A 120 -14.47 -5.96 3.94
CA PRO A 120 -15.24 -6.46 2.79
C PRO A 120 -14.53 -7.56 2.00
N VAL A 121 -13.28 -7.88 2.34
CA VAL A 121 -12.39 -8.75 1.55
C VAL A 121 -11.87 -9.95 2.35
N GLY A 122 -12.69 -10.44 3.29
CA GLY A 122 -12.34 -11.54 4.18
C GLY A 122 -11.42 -11.13 5.33
N LYS A 123 -10.66 -12.10 5.84
CA LYS A 123 -9.76 -11.90 6.97
C LYS A 123 -8.60 -10.97 6.56
N PRO A 124 -8.23 -9.97 7.38
CA PRO A 124 -7.04 -9.16 7.14
C PRO A 124 -5.78 -10.01 7.28
N TYR A 125 -4.68 -9.52 6.73
CA TYR A 125 -3.37 -10.17 6.84
C TYR A 125 -2.88 -10.20 8.31
N ASP A 126 -2.06 -11.20 8.63
CA ASP A 126 -1.80 -11.68 10.00
C ASP A 126 -1.37 -10.62 11.01
N THR A 127 -0.58 -9.62 10.61
CA THR A 127 -0.08 -8.61 11.56
C THR A 127 -1.18 -7.62 11.98
N LEU A 128 -2.25 -7.49 11.21
CA LEU A 128 -3.37 -6.61 11.54
C LEU A 128 -4.35 -7.26 12.53
N GLU A 129 -4.28 -8.58 12.72
CA GLU A 129 -5.14 -9.30 13.66
C GLU A 129 -4.96 -8.83 15.10
N GLU A 130 -3.73 -8.54 15.51
CA GLU A 130 -3.43 -8.00 16.84
C GLU A 130 -3.85 -6.54 16.98
N VAL A 131 -3.70 -5.74 15.92
CA VAL A 131 -4.15 -4.33 15.91
C VAL A 131 -5.66 -4.26 16.10
N ILE A 132 -6.40 -5.13 15.42
CA ILE A 132 -7.86 -5.18 15.50
C ILE A 132 -8.33 -5.86 16.79
N GLY A 133 -7.59 -6.84 17.29
CA GLY A 133 -8.00 -7.67 18.43
C GLY A 133 -8.76 -8.94 18.02
N ILE A 134 -8.59 -9.40 16.77
CA ILE A 134 -9.02 -10.73 16.33
C ILE A 134 -8.20 -11.79 17.06
N ARG A 135 -6.88 -11.58 17.11
CA ARG A 135 -5.99 -12.23 18.07
C ARG A 135 -5.85 -11.31 19.28
N PRO A 136 -6.13 -11.77 20.51
CA PRO A 136 -6.02 -10.93 21.69
C PRO A 136 -4.65 -10.28 21.81
N SER A 137 -4.62 -8.94 21.92
CA SER A 137 -3.40 -8.15 22.07
C SER A 137 -3.68 -6.85 22.82
N LYS A 138 -2.69 -6.40 23.58
CA LYS A 138 -2.77 -5.19 24.39
C LYS A 138 -2.80 -3.95 23.52
N GLY A 139 -3.70 -3.02 23.81
CA GLY A 139 -3.91 -1.80 23.05
C GLY A 139 -4.60 -2.04 21.70
N SER A 140 -5.21 -3.20 21.49
CA SER A 140 -5.99 -3.48 20.27
C SER A 140 -7.30 -2.70 20.23
N LEU A 141 -7.85 -2.49 19.03
CA LEU A 141 -9.15 -1.82 18.85
C LEU A 141 -10.26 -2.47 19.70
N ALA A 142 -10.26 -3.80 19.82
CA ALA A 142 -11.19 -4.53 20.69
C ALA A 142 -11.11 -4.11 22.17
N GLU A 143 -9.92 -3.82 22.72
CA GLU A 143 -9.77 -3.32 24.11
C GLU A 143 -10.37 -1.91 24.29
N TYR A 144 -10.47 -1.13 23.21
CA TYR A 144 -11.14 0.17 23.19
C TYR A 144 -12.64 0.08 22.86
N GLY A 145 -13.22 -1.11 22.82
CA GLY A 145 -14.66 -1.31 22.57
C GLY A 145 -15.07 -1.15 21.10
N VAL A 146 -14.11 -1.25 20.17
CA VAL A 146 -14.41 -1.32 18.73
C VAL A 146 -14.63 -2.78 18.34
N THR A 147 -15.75 -3.06 17.70
CA THR A 147 -16.09 -4.41 17.23
C THR A 147 -15.53 -4.67 15.84
N TYR A 148 -15.38 -5.95 15.49
CA TYR A 148 -14.87 -6.36 14.18
C TYR A 148 -15.82 -7.33 13.49
N SER A 149 -15.99 -7.15 12.19
CA SER A 149 -16.80 -8.03 11.36
C SER A 149 -16.16 -8.19 9.98
N GLN A 150 -16.41 -9.32 9.30
CA GLN A 150 -15.91 -9.54 7.94
C GLN A 150 -16.94 -10.19 7.01
N VAL A 151 -16.71 -10.07 5.71
CA VAL A 151 -17.42 -10.83 4.68
C VAL A 151 -16.39 -11.63 3.88
N ASP A 152 -16.51 -12.96 3.88
CA ASP A 152 -15.59 -13.81 3.14
C ASP A 152 -15.77 -13.67 1.63
N LEU A 153 -14.64 -13.72 0.93
CA LEU A 153 -14.60 -13.64 -0.52
C LEU A 153 -15.44 -14.75 -1.13
N CYS A 154 -16.27 -14.36 -2.09
CA CYS A 154 -17.06 -15.25 -2.93
C CYS A 154 -17.22 -14.60 -4.31
N ARG A 155 -18.05 -15.18 -5.19
CA ARG A 155 -18.32 -14.59 -6.51
C ARG A 155 -18.75 -13.12 -6.36
N THR A 156 -18.17 -12.22 -7.14
CA THR A 156 -18.25 -10.76 -6.96
C THR A 156 -19.67 -10.23 -6.74
N GLU A 157 -20.64 -10.68 -7.53
CA GLU A 157 -22.06 -10.27 -7.39
C GLU A 157 -22.64 -10.63 -6.01
N VAL A 158 -22.30 -11.83 -5.51
CA VAL A 158 -22.73 -12.31 -4.19
C VAL A 158 -22.01 -11.56 -3.07
N LEU A 159 -20.74 -11.20 -3.29
CA LEU A 159 -19.95 -10.44 -2.32
C LEU A 159 -20.56 -9.06 -2.07
N ILE A 160 -20.90 -8.33 -3.13
CA ILE A 160 -21.51 -6.98 -3.04
C ILE A 160 -22.85 -7.07 -2.27
N MET A 161 -23.70 -8.04 -2.61
CA MET A 161 -24.98 -8.24 -1.90
C MET A 161 -24.78 -8.52 -0.41
N ARG A 162 -23.79 -9.35 -0.04
CA ARG A 162 -23.48 -9.67 1.36
C ARG A 162 -22.98 -8.45 2.13
N ILE A 163 -22.13 -7.63 1.51
CA ILE A 163 -21.63 -6.38 2.11
C ILE A 163 -22.80 -5.42 2.38
N SER A 164 -23.65 -5.15 1.39
CA SER A 164 -24.79 -4.23 1.56
C SER A 164 -25.78 -4.71 2.63
N LYS A 165 -26.05 -6.02 2.68
CA LYS A 165 -26.92 -6.59 3.72
C LYS A 165 -26.33 -6.38 5.11
N LYS A 166 -25.00 -6.56 5.26
CA LYS A 166 -24.33 -6.41 6.55
C LYS A 166 -24.35 -4.96 7.04
N GLN A 167 -23.99 -4.00 6.19
CA GLN A 167 -24.09 -2.57 6.50
C GLN A 167 -25.53 -2.16 6.91
N SER A 168 -26.54 -2.70 6.21
CA SER A 168 -27.95 -2.42 6.53
C SER A 168 -28.41 -2.98 7.88
N MET A 169 -27.82 -4.09 8.34
CA MET A 169 -28.13 -4.66 9.66
C MET A 169 -27.46 -3.84 10.77
N THR A 170 -26.21 -3.43 10.57
CA THR A 170 -25.48 -2.60 11.52
C THR A 170 -26.17 -1.24 11.72
N ALA A 171 -26.65 -0.62 10.64
CA ALA A 171 -27.34 0.68 10.70
C ALA A 171 -28.71 0.65 11.39
N ARG A 172 -29.38 -0.50 11.51
CA ARG A 172 -30.69 -0.63 12.19
C ARG A 172 -30.59 -0.81 13.71
N ASN A 173 -29.38 -1.01 14.22
CA ASN A 173 -29.11 -1.15 15.65
C ASN A 173 -28.73 0.19 16.32
N TRP A 174 -28.87 1.29 15.59
CA TRP A 174 -28.78 2.68 16.05
C TRP A 174 -30.15 3.34 15.92
#